data_AF-A0A9X4QN01-F1
#
_entry.id   AF-A0A9X4QN01-F1
#
_cell.length_a   1.000
_cell.length_b   1.000
_cell.length_c   1.000
_cell.angle_alpha   90.00
_cell.angle_beta   90.00
_cell.angle_gamma   90.00
#
_symmetry.space_group_name_H-M   'P 1'
#
loop_
_entity.id
_entity.type
_entity.pdbx_description
1 polymer ?
#
loop_
_entity_poly.entity_id
_entity_poly.type
_entity_poly.pdbx_seq_one_letter_code
_entity_poly.pdbx_strand_id
1 'polypeptide(L)'
;MNTDIGIRFKSARGRGGVVEDIVMERIHMSGIPLEAVSFHLFYAGKEGSEGYDEQTYEVTEETPVIRNITLRDLTCVGAQTALLINGLPELPLEGLTVENFIAETANGVVARHADRLTLRGLRLQVATEPEIRLHACTNTDIR
;
A
#
# COMPACT_ATOMS: atom_id res chain seq x y z
N MET A 1 20.13 13.88 3.18
CA MET A 1 19.21 13.22 4.12
C MET A 1 17.83 13.53 3.58
N ASN A 2 17.21 12.56 2.90
CA ASN A 2 15.91 12.71 2.23
C ASN A 2 14.97 11.62 2.74
N THR A 3 13.68 11.78 2.51
CA THR A 3 12.63 10.81 2.86
C THR A 3 12.73 9.59 1.96
N ASP A 4 12.95 8.40 2.54
CA ASP A 4 13.09 7.15 1.77
C ASP A 4 11.74 6.61 1.24
N ILE A 5 10.69 6.72 2.05
CA ILE A 5 9.29 6.33 1.74
C ILE A 5 8.39 7.48 2.18
N GLY A 6 7.44 7.89 1.34
CA GLY A 6 6.56 9.03 1.62
C GLY A 6 5.60 8.78 2.79
N ILE A 7 4.68 7.85 2.62
CA ILE A 7 3.74 7.39 3.65
C ILE A 7 3.99 5.90 3.92
N ARG A 8 4.28 5.53 5.18
CA ARG A 8 4.64 4.16 5.54
C ARG A 8 3.77 3.61 6.67
N PHE A 9 3.06 2.53 6.38
CA PHE A 9 2.40 1.68 7.36
C PHE A 9 3.19 0.37 7.47
N LYS A 10 3.60 0.01 8.69
CA LYS A 10 4.42 -1.19 8.92
C LYS A 10 3.96 -1.93 10.17
N SER A 11 3.77 -3.23 10.05
CA SER A 11 3.62 -4.15 11.18
C SER A 11 4.14 -5.54 10.81
N ALA A 12 3.98 -6.52 11.69
CA ALA A 12 4.29 -7.92 11.42
C ALA A 12 3.47 -8.85 12.33
N ARG A 13 3.30 -10.11 11.92
CA ARG A 13 2.81 -11.19 12.80
C ARG A 13 3.64 -11.23 14.09
N GLY A 14 3.00 -11.51 15.22
CA GLY A 14 3.64 -11.45 16.54
C GLY A 14 3.58 -10.06 17.19
N ARG A 15 3.10 -9.03 16.48
CA ARG A 15 2.93 -7.68 17.04
C ARG A 15 1.51 -7.39 17.49
N GLY A 16 0.52 -8.01 16.84
CA GLY A 16 -0.88 -7.70 17.04
C GLY A 16 -1.20 -6.24 16.78
N GLY A 17 -2.24 -5.77 17.46
CA GLY A 17 -2.69 -4.38 17.43
C GLY A 17 -3.48 -4.03 16.18
N VAL A 18 -4.09 -2.85 16.22
CA VAL A 18 -4.98 -2.34 15.18
C VAL A 18 -4.52 -0.96 14.76
N VAL A 19 -4.45 -0.75 13.45
CA VAL A 19 -4.28 0.55 12.81
C VAL A 19 -5.52 0.79 11.97
N GLU A 20 -6.39 1.68 12.43
CA GLU A 20 -7.67 1.94 11.77
C GLU A 20 -8.09 3.41 11.81
N ASP A 21 -9.01 3.75 10.90
CA ASP A 21 -9.70 5.04 10.82
C ASP A 21 -8.74 6.23 10.64
N ILE A 22 -7.82 6.09 9.68
CA ILE A 22 -6.82 7.11 9.36
C ILE A 22 -7.15 7.78 8.04
N VAL A 23 -7.09 9.11 8.05
CA VAL A 23 -7.20 9.95 6.84
C VAL A 23 -5.88 10.70 6.66
N MET A 24 -5.29 10.58 5.47
CA MET A 24 -4.15 11.38 5.05
C MET A 24 -4.47 12.08 3.74
N GLU A 25 -4.34 13.40 3.71
CA GLU A 25 -4.78 14.19 2.57
C GLU A 25 -3.90 15.40 2.27
N ARG A 26 -3.88 15.82 1.00
CA ARG A 26 -3.15 16.99 0.49
C ARG A 26 -1.64 16.92 0.76
N ILE A 27 -1.01 15.82 0.36
CA ILE A 27 0.42 15.58 0.55
C ILE A 27 1.12 15.60 -0.81
N HIS A 28 2.21 16.38 -0.88
CA HIS A 28 3.10 16.43 -2.03
C HIS A 28 4.44 15.76 -1.69
N MET A 29 4.87 14.84 -2.54
CA MET A 29 6.09 14.05 -2.40
C MET A 29 6.96 14.23 -3.64
N SER A 30 8.28 14.33 -3.47
CA SER A 30 9.20 14.46 -4.59
C SER A 30 10.54 13.79 -4.29
N GLY A 31 11.07 13.06 -5.27
CA GLY A 31 12.39 12.42 -5.16
C GLY A 31 12.45 11.40 -4.02
N ILE A 32 11.42 10.56 -3.91
CA ILE A 32 11.31 9.47 -2.94
C ILE A 32 12.07 8.26 -3.49
N PRO A 33 13.17 7.80 -2.86
CA PRO A 33 13.98 6.70 -3.38
C PRO A 33 13.23 5.37 -3.53
N LEU A 34 12.24 5.10 -2.68
CA LEU A 34 11.47 3.85 -2.68
C LEU A 34 10.00 4.10 -3.03
N GLU A 35 9.06 3.79 -2.14
CA GLU A 35 7.63 3.92 -2.40
C GLU A 35 7.07 5.28 -1.97
N ALA A 36 6.18 5.85 -2.77
CA ALA A 36 5.43 7.03 -2.34
C ALA A 36 4.47 6.67 -1.19
N VAL A 37 3.76 5.55 -1.31
CA VAL A 37 2.94 4.97 -0.23
C VAL A 37 3.23 3.48 -0.10
N SER A 38 3.45 3.00 1.13
CA SER A 38 3.77 1.61 1.41
C SER A 38 2.98 1.08 2.62
N PHE A 39 2.27 -0.03 2.42
CA PHE A 39 1.71 -0.88 3.47
C PHE A 39 2.46 -2.19 3.48
N HIS A 40 3.12 -2.50 4.60
CA HIS A 40 3.98 -3.68 4.70
C HIS A 40 3.80 -4.41 6.04
N LEU A 41 3.15 -5.57 6.02
CA LEU A 41 2.82 -6.36 7.21
C LEU A 41 3.76 -7.56 7.46
N PHE A 42 4.95 -7.57 6.84
CA PHE A 42 5.94 -8.64 6.92
C PHE A 42 7.20 -8.18 7.67
N TYR A 43 7.94 -9.15 8.24
CA TYR A 43 9.13 -8.91 9.06
C TYR A 43 10.26 -8.19 8.31
N ALA A 44 11.11 -7.49 9.06
CA ALA A 44 12.27 -6.79 8.52
C ALA A 44 13.22 -7.73 7.76
N GLY A 45 13.69 -7.31 6.59
CA GLY A 45 14.53 -8.11 5.68
C GLY A 45 13.83 -8.54 4.38
N LYS A 46 12.49 -8.46 4.36
CA LYS A 46 11.65 -8.58 3.16
C LYS A 46 11.12 -7.19 2.79
N GLU A 47 11.95 -6.25 2.35
CA GLU A 47 11.47 -4.90 1.99
C GLU A 47 11.13 -4.79 0.48
N GLY A 48 10.35 -3.76 0.12
CA GLY A 48 9.95 -3.50 -1.25
C GLY A 48 8.90 -4.45 -1.83
N SER A 49 8.72 -4.40 -3.15
CA SER A 49 7.69 -5.16 -3.87
C SER A 49 7.91 -6.67 -3.91
N GLU A 50 9.10 -7.16 -3.57
CA GLU A 50 9.46 -8.59 -3.58
C GLU A 50 9.29 -9.25 -2.21
N GLY A 51 9.23 -8.45 -1.14
CA GLY A 51 9.09 -8.94 0.22
C GLY A 51 7.64 -9.23 0.61
N TYR A 52 7.09 -10.37 0.22
CA TYR A 52 5.81 -10.85 0.73
C TYR A 52 5.84 -12.37 0.97
N ASP A 53 4.77 -12.91 1.56
CA ASP A 53 4.63 -14.33 1.85
C ASP A 53 3.18 -14.75 1.58
N GLU A 54 3.01 -15.86 0.86
CA GLU A 54 1.71 -16.46 0.52
C GLU A 54 1.27 -17.50 1.55
N GLN A 55 2.12 -17.84 2.53
CA GLN A 55 1.75 -18.74 3.60
C GLN A 55 0.71 -18.10 4.53
N THR A 56 -0.42 -18.79 4.68
CA THR A 56 -1.47 -18.48 5.65
C THR A 56 -1.12 -19.03 7.02
N TYR A 57 -1.45 -18.28 8.07
CA TYR A 57 -1.32 -18.70 9.46
C TYR A 57 -2.67 -18.58 10.17
N GLU A 58 -2.79 -19.17 11.35
CA GLU A 58 -3.97 -18.95 12.20
C GLU A 58 -4.03 -17.48 12.63
N VAL A 59 -5.21 -16.87 12.53
CA VAL A 59 -5.43 -15.50 12.99
C VAL A 59 -5.53 -15.50 14.51
N THR A 60 -4.64 -14.77 15.17
CA THR A 60 -4.60 -14.62 16.64
C THR A 60 -4.60 -13.14 17.02
N GLU A 61 -4.61 -12.83 18.32
CA GLU A 61 -4.46 -11.45 18.81
C GLU A 61 -3.12 -10.80 18.40
N GLU A 62 -2.13 -11.62 18.04
CA GLU A 62 -0.83 -11.18 17.55
C GLU A 62 -0.78 -10.96 16.02
N THR A 63 -1.88 -11.23 15.31
CA THR A 63 -2.02 -10.91 13.89
C THR A 63 -2.40 -9.43 13.77
N PRO A 64 -1.57 -8.59 13.12
CA PRO A 64 -1.84 -7.16 13.02
C PRO A 64 -3.02 -6.87 12.08
N VAL A 65 -3.86 -5.92 12.47
CA VAL A 65 -5.00 -5.46 11.66
C VAL A 65 -4.70 -4.07 11.11
N ILE A 66 -4.84 -3.89 9.80
CA ILE A 66 -4.84 -2.57 9.16
C ILE A 66 -6.14 -2.44 8.36
N ARG A 67 -6.96 -1.45 8.71
CA ARG A 67 -8.24 -1.23 8.02
C ARG A 67 -8.71 0.21 7.97
N ASN A 68 -9.70 0.50 7.13
CA ASN A 68 -10.37 1.81 7.06
C ASN A 68 -9.40 2.99 6.90
N ILE A 69 -8.57 2.95 5.86
CA ILE A 69 -7.57 3.99 5.58
C ILE A 69 -8.03 4.78 4.36
N THR A 70 -8.01 6.12 4.45
CA THR A 70 -8.32 7.00 3.32
C THR A 70 -7.11 7.87 2.98
N LEU A 71 -6.68 7.78 1.72
CA LEU A 71 -5.61 8.57 1.13
C LEU A 71 -6.23 9.45 0.04
N ARG A 72 -6.14 10.77 0.18
CA ARG A 72 -6.83 11.69 -0.75
C ARG A 72 -5.96 12.86 -1.19
N ASP A 73 -6.07 13.25 -2.45
CA ASP A 73 -5.39 14.42 -3.02
C ASP A 73 -3.86 14.33 -2.80
N LEU A 74 -3.28 13.24 -3.29
CA LEU A 74 -1.85 12.98 -3.20
C LEU A 74 -1.16 13.33 -4.51
N THR A 75 0.07 13.83 -4.44
CA THR A 75 0.94 14.03 -5.61
C THR A 75 2.33 13.51 -5.32
N CYS A 76 2.87 12.67 -6.22
CA CYS A 76 4.25 12.20 -6.13
C CYS A 76 4.98 12.35 -7.47
N VAL A 77 6.14 13.01 -7.46
CA VAL A 77 7.01 13.11 -8.64
C VAL A 77 8.36 12.48 -8.31
N GLY A 78 8.66 11.34 -8.93
CA GLY A 78 9.88 10.58 -8.71
C GLY A 78 9.78 9.67 -7.48
N ALA A 79 9.28 8.45 -7.70
CA ALA A 79 9.40 7.32 -6.79
C ALA A 79 9.53 5.98 -7.54
N GLN A 80 9.98 4.92 -6.89
CA GLN A 80 10.04 3.59 -7.50
C GLN A 80 8.66 2.96 -7.65
N THR A 81 7.77 3.12 -6.67
CA THR A 81 6.40 2.61 -6.73
C THR A 81 5.43 3.65 -6.18
N ALA A 82 4.33 3.89 -6.89
CA ALA A 82 3.31 4.85 -6.44
C ALA A 82 2.59 4.35 -5.18
N LEU A 83 2.10 3.11 -5.20
CA LEU A 83 1.40 2.50 -4.07
C LEU A 83 1.77 1.03 -3.97
N LEU A 84 2.37 0.65 -2.85
CA LEU A 84 2.63 -0.74 -2.50
C LEU A 84 1.72 -1.17 -1.35
N ILE A 85 0.97 -2.25 -1.56
CA ILE A 85 0.18 -2.91 -0.52
C ILE A 85 0.60 -4.38 -0.47
N ASN A 86 1.18 -4.76 0.66
CA ASN A 86 1.54 -6.13 1.00
C ASN A 86 0.77 -6.53 2.26
N GLY A 87 -0.51 -6.90 2.09
CA GLY A 87 -1.37 -7.46 3.15
C GLY A 87 -1.05 -8.91 3.48
N LEU A 88 -1.72 -9.47 4.50
CA LEU A 88 -1.56 -10.88 4.90
C LEU A 88 -2.59 -11.76 4.17
N PRO A 89 -2.22 -12.96 3.68
CA PRO A 89 -3.16 -13.89 3.05
C PRO A 89 -4.34 -14.31 3.94
N GLU A 90 -4.09 -14.52 5.23
CA GLU A 90 -5.12 -14.92 6.21
C GLU A 90 -5.93 -13.75 6.77
N LEU A 91 -5.41 -12.52 6.65
CA LEU A 91 -6.06 -11.30 7.14
C LEU A 91 -5.68 -10.11 6.23
N PRO A 92 -6.31 -10.01 5.05
CA PRO A 92 -6.05 -8.96 4.07
C PRO A 92 -6.15 -7.56 4.66
N LEU A 93 -5.43 -6.60 4.08
CA LEU A 93 -5.64 -5.18 4.39
C LEU A 93 -7.06 -4.80 3.95
N GLU A 94 -7.85 -4.22 4.84
CA GLU A 94 -9.29 -4.09 4.62
C GLU A 94 -9.76 -2.64 4.52
N GLY A 95 -10.43 -2.24 3.44
CA GLY A 95 -11.03 -0.90 3.35
C GLY A 95 -10.01 0.22 3.16
N LEU A 96 -9.14 0.10 2.15
CA LEU A 96 -8.29 1.21 1.70
C LEU A 96 -8.99 1.97 0.56
N THR A 97 -9.13 3.28 0.75
CA THR A 97 -9.65 4.19 -0.28
C THR A 97 -8.54 5.15 -0.69
N VAL A 98 -8.23 5.19 -2.00
CA VAL A 98 -7.28 6.13 -2.60
C VAL A 98 -8.01 6.98 -3.62
N GLU A 99 -8.14 8.27 -3.35
CA GLU A 99 -8.83 9.23 -4.21
C GLU A 99 -7.89 10.32 -4.70
N ASN A 100 -7.93 10.63 -6.00
CA ASN A 100 -7.17 11.73 -6.61
C ASN A 100 -5.67 11.64 -6.34
N PHE A 101 -5.04 10.51 -6.69
CA PHE A 101 -3.59 10.36 -6.57
C PHE A 101 -2.92 10.50 -7.95
N ILE A 102 -2.07 11.52 -8.07
CA ILE A 102 -1.26 11.80 -9.25
C ILE A 102 0.17 11.33 -8.97
N ALA A 103 0.72 10.45 -9.80
CA ALA A 103 2.06 9.90 -9.57
C ALA A 103 2.86 9.75 -10.86
N GLU A 104 4.12 10.19 -10.84
CA GLU A 104 5.14 9.89 -11.84
C GLU A 104 6.21 8.99 -11.20
N THR A 105 6.19 7.70 -11.53
CA THR A 105 6.96 6.66 -10.82
C THR A 105 7.45 5.56 -11.76
N ALA A 106 8.38 4.70 -11.31
CA ALA A 106 8.81 3.56 -12.13
C ALA A 106 7.70 2.49 -12.25
N ASN A 107 7.03 2.19 -11.14
CA ASN A 107 5.89 1.28 -11.02
C ASN A 107 4.65 2.03 -10.52
N GLY A 108 3.46 1.65 -10.98
CA GLY A 108 2.20 2.21 -10.50
C GLY A 108 1.75 1.60 -9.17
N VAL A 109 0.57 1.00 -9.17
CA VAL A 109 -0.03 0.34 -8.00
C VAL A 109 0.34 -1.15 -8.00
N VAL A 110 0.81 -1.63 -6.86
CA VAL A 110 1.00 -3.06 -6.59
C VAL A 110 0.25 -3.39 -5.32
N ALA A 111 -0.84 -4.14 -5.45
CA ALA A 111 -1.67 -4.54 -4.32
C ALA A 111 -1.74 -6.07 -4.19
N ARG A 112 -1.46 -6.55 -2.99
CA ARG A 112 -1.51 -7.97 -2.63
C ARG A 112 -2.31 -8.13 -1.35
N HIS A 113 -3.24 -9.09 -1.35
CA HIS A 113 -4.06 -9.42 -0.18
C HIS A 113 -4.72 -8.18 0.41
N ALA A 114 -5.58 -7.55 -0.39
CA ALA A 114 -6.39 -6.42 0.04
C ALA A 114 -7.88 -6.72 -0.21
N ASP A 115 -8.72 -6.44 0.77
CA ASP A 115 -10.18 -6.49 0.66
C ASP A 115 -10.76 -5.07 0.67
N ARG A 116 -11.80 -4.82 -0.13
CA ARG A 116 -12.45 -3.50 -0.24
C ARG A 116 -11.46 -2.37 -0.58
N LEU A 117 -10.64 -2.60 -1.60
CA LEU A 117 -9.75 -1.58 -2.16
C LEU A 117 -10.51 -0.69 -3.16
N THR A 118 -10.60 0.61 -2.86
CA THR A 118 -11.17 1.60 -3.77
C THR A 118 -10.07 2.48 -4.33
N LEU A 119 -9.90 2.50 -5.66
CA LEU A 119 -8.97 3.38 -6.36
C LEU A 119 -9.75 4.28 -7.31
N ARG A 120 -9.77 5.59 -7.06
CA ARG A 120 -10.59 6.53 -7.82
C ARG A 120 -9.80 7.75 -8.26
N GLY A 121 -9.89 8.08 -9.55
CA GLY A 121 -9.27 9.28 -10.10
C GLY A 121 -7.74 9.23 -10.04
N LEU A 122 -7.17 8.04 -10.22
CA LEU A 122 -5.72 7.87 -10.34
C LEU A 122 -5.23 8.44 -11.67
N ARG A 123 -4.09 9.15 -11.63
CA ARG A 123 -3.36 9.57 -12.83
C ARG A 123 -1.92 9.12 -12.66
N LEU A 124 -1.58 7.99 -13.26
CA LEU A 124 -0.26 7.37 -13.12
C LEU A 124 0.50 7.54 -14.43
N GLN A 125 1.71 8.06 -14.33
CA GLN A 125 2.69 8.01 -15.41
C GLN A 125 3.79 7.05 -14.96
N VAL A 126 3.76 5.83 -15.49
CA VAL A 126 4.66 4.75 -15.06
C VAL A 126 5.65 4.38 -16.15
N ALA A 127 6.84 3.91 -15.74
CA ALA A 127 7.81 3.36 -16.68
C ALA A 127 7.52 1.89 -17.04
N THR A 128 6.80 1.17 -16.16
CA THR A 128 6.54 -0.27 -16.27
C THR A 128 5.04 -0.56 -16.26
N GLU A 129 4.58 -1.34 -17.23
CA GLU A 129 3.21 -1.82 -17.35
C GLU A 129 3.03 -3.25 -16.77
N PRO A 130 1.82 -3.64 -16.31
CA PRO A 130 0.63 -2.79 -16.20
C PRO A 130 0.72 -1.79 -15.04
N GLU A 131 0.11 -0.61 -15.21
CA GLU A 131 -0.01 0.44 -14.19
C GLU A 131 -0.59 -0.04 -12.85
N ILE A 132 -1.51 -1.01 -12.87
CA ILE A 132 -2.13 -1.58 -11.67
C ILE A 132 -1.97 -3.09 -11.69
N ARG A 133 -1.33 -3.63 -10.65
CA ARG A 133 -1.17 -5.07 -10.41
C ARG A 133 -1.90 -5.46 -9.15
N LEU A 134 -2.93 -6.29 -9.29
CA LEU A 134 -3.68 -6.86 -8.17
C LEU A 134 -3.36 -8.34 -8.04
N HIS A 135 -3.14 -8.79 -6.81
CA HIS A 135 -2.98 -10.19 -6.47
C HIS A 135 -3.81 -10.53 -5.24
N ALA A 136 -4.66 -11.55 -5.33
CA ALA A 136 -5.53 -11.99 -4.24
C ALA A 136 -6.30 -10.81 -3.56
N CYS A 137 -6.75 -9.84 -4.36
CA CYS A 137 -7.54 -8.72 -3.89
C CYS A 137 -9.03 -8.99 -4.14
N THR A 138 -9.88 -8.66 -3.18
CA THR A 138 -11.34 -8.88 -3.25
C THR A 138 -12.10 -7.56 -3.08
N ASN A 139 -13.31 -7.51 -3.64
CA ASN A 139 -14.20 -6.36 -3.54
C ASN A 139 -13.55 -5.03 -3.97
N THR A 140 -12.77 -5.06 -5.06
CA THR A 140 -12.04 -3.89 -5.56
C THR A 140 -12.92 -3.03 -6.48
N ASP A 141 -12.92 -1.72 -6.27
CA ASP A 141 -13.58 -0.74 -7.15
C ASP A 141 -12.52 0.21 -7.73
N ILE A 142 -12.34 0.18 -9.05
CA ILE A 142 -11.32 0.97 -9.76
C ILE A 142 -12.01 1.82 -10.82
N ARG A 143 -11.91 3.15 -10.70
CA ARG A 143 -12.61 4.13 -11.56
C ARG A 143 -11.79 5.37 -11.90
#